data_AF-A0A9R1ND41-F1
#
_entry.id   AF-A0A9R1ND41-F1
#
_cell.length_a   1.000
_cell.length_b   1.000
_cell.length_c   1.000
_cell.angle_alpha   90.00
_cell.angle_beta   90.00
_cell.angle_gamma   90.00
#
_symmetry.space_group_name_H-M   'P 1'
#
loop_
_entity.id
_entity.type
_entity.pdbx_description
1 polymer ?
#
loop_
_entity_poly.entity_id
_entity_poly.type
_entity_poly.pdbx_seq_one_letter_code
_entity_poly.pdbx_strand_id
1 'polypeptide(L)'
;MNQEDDAEETALPSAWYEVPSVLHMMAMLRLSRANSLLLPKTSLEGYHAKRTNALLSRYSLRRPGTWSALCSMFFLGCRPKRGFPVDLSEGVLKATCMQALGQAIDIRLGLAIDSPKATLAVKRSLACEMVKCWQQAHESIADIPLLDGWGEKHRLFVKWKHMEAKAAAYYYHVLILDESNTEKSQRAAVAALQSAEESLRESRAVCEAFHSASPCRVDGEHEMVLPLQEREPCK
;
A
#
# COMPACT_ATOMS: atom_id res chain seq x y z
N MET A 1 12.88 15.60 -20.82
CA MET A 1 11.81 16.60 -20.98
C MET A 1 11.27 16.82 -19.59
N ASN A 2 11.50 17.99 -18.99
CA ASN A 2 10.89 18.33 -17.71
C ASN A 2 9.44 18.69 -18.00
N GLN A 3 8.51 18.05 -17.30
CA GLN A 3 7.09 18.30 -17.43
C GLN A 3 6.81 19.65 -16.78
N GLU A 4 6.32 20.63 -17.55
CA GLU A 4 5.84 21.91 -17.01
C GLU A 4 4.51 21.61 -16.31
N ASP A 5 4.51 21.83 -14.99
CA ASP A 5 3.34 21.67 -14.13
C ASP A 5 2.51 22.95 -14.26
N ASP A 6 1.55 22.96 -15.18
CA ASP A 6 0.63 24.09 -15.40
C ASP A 6 -0.40 24.26 -14.27
N ALA A 7 -0.36 23.40 -13.24
CA ALA A 7 -1.17 23.58 -12.05
C ALA A 7 -0.57 24.68 -11.18
N GLU A 8 -1.33 25.75 -10.93
CA GLU A 8 -0.95 26.82 -10.00
C GLU A 8 -0.35 26.21 -8.71
N GLU A 9 0.95 26.44 -8.48
CA GLU A 9 1.61 26.07 -7.24
C GLU A 9 0.74 26.59 -6.08
N THR A 10 0.25 25.69 -5.23
CA THR A 10 -0.63 26.08 -4.12
C THR A 10 0.19 26.86 -3.08
N ALA A 11 0.26 28.18 -3.26
CA ALA A 11 0.99 29.08 -2.40
C ALA A 11 0.09 29.54 -1.24
N LEU A 12 0.18 28.85 -0.11
CA LEU A 12 -0.45 29.26 1.14
C LEU A 12 0.59 29.93 2.04
N PRO A 13 0.48 31.23 2.37
CA PRO A 13 1.43 31.96 3.20
C PRO A 13 1.23 31.61 4.69
N SER A 14 1.47 30.35 5.06
CA SER A 14 1.25 29.84 6.40
C SER A 14 2.30 28.79 6.75
N ALA A 15 3.09 29.05 7.80
CA ALA A 15 4.00 28.06 8.37
C ALA A 15 3.28 26.76 8.82
N TRP A 16 1.97 26.83 9.04
CA TRP A 16 1.11 25.66 9.33
C TRP A 16 0.83 24.77 8.11
N TYR A 17 1.11 25.25 6.89
CA TYR A 17 1.08 24.45 5.67
C TYR A 17 2.43 23.76 5.43
N GLU A 18 3.53 24.47 5.69
CA GLU A 18 4.89 23.96 5.46
C GLU A 18 5.20 22.70 6.27
N VAL A 19 4.85 22.69 7.57
CA VAL A 19 5.14 21.54 8.44
C VAL A 19 4.44 20.26 7.96
N PRO A 20 3.11 20.22 7.75
CA PRO A 20 2.43 19.06 7.14
C PRO A 20 2.98 18.64 5.78
N SER A 21 3.31 19.59 4.91
CA SER A 21 3.85 19.32 3.57
C SER A 21 5.21 18.64 3.63
N VAL A 22 6.13 19.13 4.47
CA VAL A 22 7.46 18.51 4.68
C VAL A 22 7.31 17.12 5.29
N LEU A 23 6.43 16.97 6.28
CA LEU A 23 6.18 15.68 6.93
C LEU A 23 5.57 14.66 5.95
N HIS A 24 4.63 15.07 5.11
CA HIS A 24 4.06 14.26 4.04
C HIS A 24 5.14 13.87 3.00
N MET A 25 5.99 14.81 2.59
CA MET A 25 7.08 14.50 1.67
C MET A 25 8.10 13.52 2.29
N MET A 26 8.48 13.71 3.55
CA MET A 26 9.33 12.78 4.28
C MET A 26 8.70 11.38 4.36
N ALA A 27 7.40 11.30 4.60
CA ALA A 27 6.64 10.05 4.57
C ALA A 27 6.78 9.32 3.23
N MET A 28 6.46 10.03 2.14
CA MET A 28 6.47 9.49 0.79
C MET A 28 7.88 9.05 0.37
N LEU A 29 8.92 9.81 0.74
CA LEU A 29 10.32 9.42 0.53
C LEU A 29 10.70 8.14 1.27
N ARG A 30 10.25 7.97 2.52
CA ARG A 30 10.50 6.74 3.29
C ARG A 30 9.78 5.54 2.68
N LEU A 31 8.53 5.72 2.26
CA LEU A 31 7.77 4.68 1.56
C LEU A 31 8.41 4.30 0.24
N SER A 32 8.80 5.28 -0.59
CA SER A 32 9.51 5.07 -1.84
C SER A 32 10.82 4.31 -1.62
N ARG A 33 11.64 4.74 -0.66
CA ARG A 33 12.88 4.03 -0.31
C ARG A 33 12.62 2.60 0.17
N ALA A 34 11.57 2.37 0.96
CA ALA A 34 11.18 1.04 1.38
C ALA A 34 10.75 0.16 0.18
N ASN A 35 10.03 0.75 -0.78
CA ASN A 35 9.60 0.08 -2.01
C ASN A 35 10.78 -0.28 -2.92
N SER A 36 11.77 0.60 -3.07
CA SER A 36 12.98 0.31 -3.84
C SER A 36 13.82 -0.83 -3.25
N LEU A 37 13.70 -1.08 -1.94
CA LEU A 37 14.30 -2.25 -1.28
C LEU A 37 13.47 -3.53 -1.44
N LEU A 38 12.22 -3.45 -1.91
CA LEU A 38 11.39 -4.60 -2.26
C LEU A 38 11.70 -5.15 -3.66
N LEU A 39 12.25 -4.34 -4.56
CA LEU A 39 12.61 -4.77 -5.91
C LEU A 39 13.78 -5.77 -5.86
N PRO A 40 13.70 -6.91 -6.58
CA PRO A 40 14.80 -7.87 -6.62
C PRO A 40 16.07 -7.21 -7.14
N LYS A 41 17.13 -7.19 -6.32
CA LYS A 41 18.48 -6.87 -6.81
C LYS A 41 19.07 -8.15 -7.39
N THR A 42 19.56 -8.08 -8.62
CA THR A 42 20.06 -9.17 -9.48
C THR A 42 21.25 -9.99 -8.94
N SER A 43 21.52 -10.01 -7.62
CA SER A 43 22.65 -10.77 -7.07
C SER A 43 22.23 -12.20 -6.69
N LEU A 44 22.70 -13.16 -7.48
CA LEU A 44 22.57 -14.62 -7.36
C LEU A 44 23.36 -15.22 -6.17
N GLU A 45 23.29 -14.63 -4.98
CA GLU A 45 24.09 -15.09 -3.84
C GLU A 45 23.28 -15.09 -2.55
N GLY A 46 23.15 -16.25 -1.90
CA GLY A 46 22.61 -16.39 -0.55
C GLY A 46 21.15 -15.95 -0.37
N TYR A 47 20.23 -16.58 -1.11
CA TYR A 47 18.83 -16.13 -1.26
C TYR A 47 18.06 -15.97 0.07
N HIS A 48 18.27 -16.85 1.05
CA HIS A 48 17.52 -16.83 2.31
C HIS A 48 18.03 -15.78 3.31
N ALA A 49 19.34 -15.69 3.55
CA ALA A 49 19.91 -14.74 4.51
C ALA A 49 19.82 -13.28 4.04
N LYS A 50 19.92 -13.02 2.73
CA LYS A 50 19.70 -11.68 2.17
C LYS A 50 18.24 -11.25 2.24
N ARG A 51 17.28 -12.18 2.06
CA ARG A 51 15.83 -11.88 2.09
C ARG A 51 15.36 -11.47 3.48
N THR A 52 15.77 -12.15 4.55
CA THR A 52 15.44 -11.78 5.94
C THR A 52 16.09 -10.47 6.34
N ASN A 53 17.37 -10.24 6.03
CA ASN A 53 18.04 -8.96 6.30
C ASN A 53 17.37 -7.79 5.56
N ALA A 54 16.96 -7.99 4.30
CA ALA A 54 16.17 -7.03 3.58
C ALA A 54 14.80 -6.81 4.24
N LEU A 55 14.08 -7.86 4.68
CA LEU A 55 12.77 -7.73 5.36
C LEU A 55 12.91 -6.95 6.68
N LEU A 56 13.96 -7.20 7.46
CA LEU A 56 14.25 -6.51 8.71
C LEU A 56 14.62 -5.03 8.50
N SER A 57 15.47 -4.74 7.51
CA SER A 57 15.78 -3.36 7.11
C SER A 57 14.52 -2.61 6.64
N ARG A 58 13.66 -3.29 5.87
CA ARG A 58 12.35 -2.78 5.41
C ARG A 58 11.38 -2.52 6.56
N TYR A 59 11.29 -3.44 7.52
CA TYR A 59 10.48 -3.27 8.73
C TYR A 59 10.97 -2.09 9.58
N SER A 60 12.29 -1.93 9.73
CA SER A 60 12.88 -0.80 10.46
C SER A 60 12.51 0.55 9.82
N LEU A 61 12.48 0.61 8.49
CA LEU A 61 12.12 1.84 7.77
C LEU A 61 10.61 2.16 7.84
N ARG A 62 9.77 1.12 8.00
CA ARG A 62 8.31 1.23 8.15
C ARG A 62 7.82 1.09 9.60
N ARG A 63 8.72 1.21 10.60
CA ARG A 63 8.36 0.94 12.00
C ARG A 63 7.25 1.91 12.45
N PRO A 64 6.18 1.41 13.08
CA PRO A 64 5.09 2.23 13.57
C PRO A 64 5.54 3.35 14.52
N GLY A 65 6.65 3.20 15.25
CA GLY A 65 7.14 4.23 16.19
C GLY A 65 7.69 5.51 15.53
N THR A 66 8.12 5.45 14.27
CA THR A 66 8.51 6.66 13.50
C THR A 66 7.29 7.29 12.83
N TRP A 67 6.30 6.47 12.49
CA TRP A 67 5.04 6.90 11.90
C TRP A 67 4.00 7.35 12.92
N SER A 68 4.06 6.85 14.15
CA SER A 68 3.16 7.25 15.23
C SER A 68 3.40 8.69 15.64
N ALA A 69 4.61 9.23 15.48
CA ALA A 69 4.85 10.66 15.64
C ALA A 69 4.14 11.48 14.54
N LEU A 70 4.12 10.99 13.29
CA LEU A 70 3.43 11.62 12.16
C LEU A 70 1.91 11.52 12.28
N CYS A 71 1.38 10.33 12.59
CA CYS A 71 -0.02 10.11 12.96
C CYS A 71 -0.42 10.94 14.18
N SER A 72 0.35 10.93 15.27
CA SER A 72 -0.01 11.67 16.49
C SER A 72 0.03 13.18 16.27
N MET A 73 0.98 13.72 15.48
CA MET A 73 0.96 15.14 15.10
C MET A 73 -0.28 15.51 14.26
N PHE A 74 -0.72 14.60 13.37
CA PHE A 74 -1.93 14.79 12.57
C PHE A 74 -3.24 14.63 13.36
N PHE A 75 -3.33 13.60 14.19
CA PHE A 75 -4.55 13.25 14.93
C PHE A 75 -4.74 14.04 16.23
N LEU A 76 -3.68 14.54 16.88
CA LEU A 76 -3.79 15.23 18.19
C LEU A 76 -3.68 16.76 18.16
N GLY A 77 -3.39 17.44 17.05
CA GLY A 77 -3.23 18.90 17.12
C GLY A 77 -3.37 19.71 15.83
N CYS A 78 -3.12 19.11 14.66
CA CYS A 78 -3.21 19.83 13.38
C CYS A 78 -4.34 19.26 12.53
N ARG A 79 -5.60 19.52 12.90
CA ARG A 79 -6.70 19.32 11.94
C ARG A 79 -6.44 20.24 10.75
N PRO A 80 -6.33 19.73 9.51
CA PRO A 80 -6.26 20.60 8.34
C PRO A 80 -7.49 21.50 8.35
N LYS A 81 -7.26 22.82 8.48
CA LYS A 81 -8.32 23.83 8.42
C LYS A 81 -8.91 23.82 7.00
N ARG A 82 -10.11 24.39 6.79
CA ARG A 82 -10.65 24.56 5.43
C ARG A 82 -9.63 25.32 4.56
N GLY A 83 -9.35 24.82 3.35
CA GLY A 83 -8.47 25.47 2.37
C GLY A 83 -7.13 24.77 2.05
N PHE A 84 -6.86 23.57 2.58
CA PHE A 84 -5.70 22.78 2.13
C PHE A 84 -5.99 22.12 0.76
N PRO A 85 -4.95 21.90 -0.07
CA PRO A 85 -5.06 21.13 -1.29
C PRO A 85 -5.53 19.70 -0.99
N VAL A 86 -6.18 19.07 -1.98
CA VAL A 86 -6.81 17.76 -1.85
C VAL A 86 -5.83 16.67 -1.38
N ASP A 87 -4.56 16.77 -1.77
CA ASP A 87 -3.48 15.85 -1.41
C ASP A 87 -3.10 15.87 0.08
N LEU A 88 -3.41 16.98 0.76
CA LEU A 88 -3.21 17.15 2.21
C LEU A 88 -4.53 17.09 2.98
N SER A 89 -5.60 16.62 2.34
CA SER A 89 -6.84 16.34 3.04
C SER A 89 -6.63 15.27 4.12
N GLU A 90 -7.41 15.37 5.19
CA GLU A 90 -7.35 14.43 6.32
C GLU A 90 -7.49 12.97 5.86
N GLY A 91 -8.35 12.73 4.86
CA GLY A 91 -8.57 11.38 4.33
C GLY A 91 -7.40 10.84 3.52
N VAL A 92 -6.76 11.62 2.64
CA VAL A 92 -5.55 11.18 1.90
C VAL A 92 -4.42 10.84 2.86
N LEU A 93 -4.23 11.68 3.88
CA LEU A 93 -3.18 11.48 4.87
C LEU A 93 -3.45 10.27 5.76
N LYS A 94 -4.69 10.10 6.23
CA LYS A 94 -5.10 8.90 6.96
C LYS A 94 -4.96 7.64 6.11
N ALA A 95 -5.32 7.67 4.84
CA ALA A 95 -5.11 6.53 3.94
C ALA A 95 -3.64 6.21 3.73
N THR A 96 -2.79 7.23 3.55
CA THR A 96 -1.33 7.06 3.45
C THR A 96 -0.75 6.45 4.73
N CYS A 97 -1.24 6.89 5.89
CA CYS A 97 -0.87 6.33 7.19
C CYS A 97 -1.22 4.84 7.29
N MET A 98 -2.44 4.50 6.93
CA MET A 98 -2.91 3.13 6.96
C MET A 98 -2.21 2.27 5.90
N GLN A 99 -1.91 2.80 4.72
CA GLN A 99 -1.09 2.13 3.72
C GLN A 99 0.29 1.76 4.28
N ALA A 100 0.98 2.69 4.94
CA ALA A 100 2.29 2.46 5.54
C ALA A 100 2.24 1.35 6.59
N LEU A 101 1.22 1.37 7.47
CA LEU A 101 1.00 0.36 8.50
C LEU A 101 0.66 -1.01 7.89
N GLY A 102 -0.24 -1.07 6.90
CA GLY A 102 -0.60 -2.29 6.19
C GLY A 102 0.61 -2.95 5.53
N GLN A 103 1.47 -2.16 4.89
CA GLN A 103 2.74 -2.61 4.31
C GLN A 103 3.76 -3.08 5.37
N ALA A 104 3.74 -2.52 6.58
CA ALA A 104 4.59 -2.97 7.68
C ALA A 104 4.10 -4.32 8.24
N ILE A 105 2.78 -4.49 8.36
CA ILE A 105 2.17 -5.75 8.79
C ILE A 105 2.41 -6.85 7.75
N ASP A 106 2.34 -6.55 6.46
CA ASP A 106 2.66 -7.50 5.38
C ASP A 106 4.09 -8.04 5.50
N ILE A 107 5.07 -7.16 5.78
CA ILE A 107 6.45 -7.59 6.08
C ILE A 107 6.52 -8.48 7.32
N ARG A 108 5.81 -8.12 8.41
CA ARG A 108 5.75 -8.93 9.64
C ARG A 108 5.15 -10.30 9.36
N LEU A 109 4.12 -10.38 8.52
CA LEU A 109 3.51 -11.64 8.10
C LEU A 109 4.51 -12.47 7.28
N GLY A 110 5.22 -11.87 6.33
CA GLY A 110 6.30 -12.53 5.59
C GLY A 110 7.38 -13.12 6.51
N LEU A 111 7.82 -12.36 7.51
CA LEU A 111 8.77 -12.85 8.53
C LEU A 111 8.18 -13.98 9.39
N ALA A 112 6.88 -13.94 9.70
CA ALA A 112 6.20 -15.01 10.42
C ALA A 112 6.07 -16.28 9.57
N ILE A 113 5.86 -16.17 8.25
CA ILE A 113 5.83 -17.31 7.33
C ILE A 113 7.17 -18.04 7.34
N ASP A 114 8.28 -17.29 7.26
CA ASP A 114 9.65 -17.83 7.26
C ASP A 114 10.10 -18.36 8.64
N SER A 115 9.34 -18.11 9.71
CA SER A 115 9.68 -18.50 11.08
C SER A 115 9.02 -19.83 11.46
N PRO A 116 9.79 -20.88 11.80
CA PRO A 116 9.24 -22.14 12.28
C PRO A 116 8.56 -22.01 13.66
N LYS A 117 8.85 -20.92 14.39
CA LYS A 117 8.25 -20.65 15.71
C LYS A 117 6.89 -19.95 15.64
N ALA A 118 6.51 -19.42 14.48
CA ALA A 118 5.26 -18.68 14.34
C ALA A 118 4.10 -19.63 14.08
N THR A 119 3.16 -19.69 15.03
CA THR A 119 1.95 -20.50 14.91
C THR A 119 1.00 -19.97 13.83
N LEU A 120 0.09 -20.81 13.32
CA LEU A 120 -0.95 -20.39 12.39
C LEU A 120 -1.83 -19.27 12.97
N ALA A 121 -2.10 -19.31 14.28
CA ALA A 121 -2.85 -18.26 14.98
C ALA A 121 -2.16 -16.88 14.87
N VAL A 122 -0.83 -16.84 14.97
CA VAL A 122 -0.07 -15.59 14.78
C VAL A 122 -0.19 -15.09 13.33
N LYS A 123 -0.04 -15.99 12.34
CA LYS A 123 -0.16 -15.63 10.92
C LYS A 123 -1.57 -15.11 10.59
N ARG A 124 -2.61 -15.78 11.10
CA ARG A 124 -4.01 -15.33 10.98
C ARG A 124 -4.23 -13.98 11.64
N SER A 125 -3.72 -13.77 12.85
CA SER A 125 -3.87 -12.50 13.57
C SER A 125 -3.26 -11.33 12.79
N LEU A 126 -2.04 -11.50 12.26
CA LEU A 126 -1.39 -10.51 11.40
C LEU A 126 -2.20 -10.23 10.13
N ALA A 127 -2.71 -11.27 9.46
CA ALA A 127 -3.56 -11.08 8.28
C ALA A 127 -4.86 -10.31 8.62
N CYS A 128 -5.50 -10.59 9.75
CA CYS A 128 -6.67 -9.85 10.22
C CYS A 128 -6.34 -8.40 10.61
N GLU A 129 -5.18 -8.15 11.22
CA GLU A 129 -4.68 -6.81 11.51
C GLU A 129 -4.47 -6.01 10.21
N MET A 130 -3.92 -6.67 9.18
CA MET A 130 -3.74 -6.11 7.85
C MET A 130 -5.09 -5.75 7.18
N VAL A 131 -6.09 -6.63 7.26
CA VAL A 131 -7.46 -6.36 6.77
C VAL A 131 -8.03 -5.08 7.38
N LYS A 132 -7.98 -4.95 8.72
CA LYS A 132 -8.48 -3.77 9.43
C LYS A 132 -7.78 -2.49 9.01
N CYS A 133 -6.48 -2.57 8.73
CA CYS A 133 -5.68 -1.43 8.34
C CYS A 133 -6.06 -0.96 6.92
N TRP A 134 -6.14 -1.87 5.95
CA TRP A 134 -6.52 -1.53 4.58
C TRP A 134 -7.98 -1.10 4.45
N GLN A 135 -8.89 -1.66 5.26
CA GLN A 135 -10.27 -1.20 5.33
C GLN A 135 -10.34 0.27 5.80
N GLN A 136 -9.61 0.64 6.85
CA GLN A 136 -9.53 2.04 7.29
C GLN A 136 -8.91 2.95 6.23
N ALA A 137 -7.91 2.46 5.48
CA ALA A 137 -7.35 3.20 4.35
C ALA A 137 -8.42 3.48 3.30
N HIS A 138 -9.16 2.44 2.89
CA HIS A 138 -10.21 2.53 1.87
C HIS A 138 -11.32 3.50 2.27
N GLU A 139 -11.85 3.39 3.49
CA GLU A 139 -12.87 4.29 4.03
C GLU A 139 -12.42 5.75 4.06
N SER A 140 -11.12 6.00 4.28
CA SER A 140 -10.59 7.36 4.39
C SER A 140 -10.52 8.11 3.06
N ILE A 141 -10.54 7.40 1.93
CA ILE A 141 -10.49 7.98 0.58
C ILE A 141 -11.74 7.70 -0.25
N ALA A 142 -12.75 7.03 0.31
CA ALA A 142 -13.98 6.66 -0.41
C ALA A 142 -14.79 7.88 -0.87
N ASP A 143 -14.86 8.92 -0.02
CA ASP A 143 -15.69 10.11 -0.24
C ASP A 143 -14.89 11.32 -0.76
N ILE A 144 -13.60 11.14 -1.05
CA ILE A 144 -12.78 12.22 -1.59
C ILE A 144 -12.99 12.26 -3.11
N PRO A 145 -13.40 13.41 -3.69
CA PRO A 145 -13.43 13.60 -5.13
C PRO A 145 -11.98 13.67 -5.63
N LEU A 146 -11.39 12.50 -5.87
CA LEU A 146 -10.07 12.35 -6.45
C LEU A 146 -10.20 12.69 -7.94
N LEU A 147 -9.94 13.95 -8.28
CA LEU A 147 -10.13 14.52 -9.62
C LEU A 147 -9.01 14.13 -10.60
N ASP A 148 -8.07 13.27 -10.20
CA ASP A 148 -6.88 12.93 -10.97
C ASP A 148 -6.62 11.41 -11.09
N GLY A 149 -5.83 11.03 -12.10
CA GLY A 149 -5.47 9.63 -12.34
C GLY A 149 -4.69 9.00 -11.18
N TRP A 150 -3.96 9.81 -10.41
CA TRP A 150 -3.19 9.33 -9.26
C TRP A 150 -4.09 8.87 -8.12
N GLY A 151 -5.10 9.66 -7.75
CA GLY A 151 -6.03 9.30 -6.70
C GLY A 151 -6.81 8.02 -7.02
N GLU A 152 -7.29 7.87 -8.25
CA GLU A 152 -7.97 6.63 -8.66
C GLU A 152 -7.01 5.43 -8.63
N LYS A 153 -5.78 5.60 -9.09
CA LYS A 153 -4.75 4.56 -9.00
C LYS A 153 -4.42 4.18 -7.56
N HIS A 154 -4.35 5.14 -6.65
CA HIS A 154 -4.16 4.86 -5.21
C HIS A 154 -5.36 4.11 -4.62
N ARG A 155 -6.59 4.45 -4.99
CA ARG A 155 -7.81 3.73 -4.56
C ARG A 155 -7.79 2.27 -5.01
N LEU A 156 -7.41 2.01 -6.27
CA LEU A 156 -7.22 0.66 -6.79
C LEU A 156 -6.14 -0.10 -6.02
N PHE A 157 -5.01 0.54 -5.69
CA PHE A 157 -3.96 -0.09 -4.88
C PHE A 157 -4.46 -0.51 -3.49
N VAL A 158 -5.14 0.40 -2.79
CA VAL A 158 -5.69 0.14 -1.45
C VAL A 158 -6.71 -0.98 -1.50
N LYS A 159 -7.63 -0.96 -2.49
CA LYS A 159 -8.62 -2.02 -2.68
C LYS A 159 -7.95 -3.37 -2.98
N TRP A 160 -6.97 -3.40 -3.88
CA TRP A 160 -6.22 -4.61 -4.20
C TRP A 160 -5.58 -5.22 -2.94
N LYS A 161 -4.88 -4.41 -2.15
CA LYS A 161 -4.21 -4.87 -0.92
C LYS A 161 -5.19 -5.29 0.17
N HIS A 162 -6.34 -4.64 0.27
CA HIS A 162 -7.41 -5.08 1.16
C HIS A 162 -7.90 -6.50 0.80
N MET A 163 -8.14 -6.76 -0.49
CA MET A 163 -8.61 -8.07 -0.95
C MET A 163 -7.55 -9.18 -0.79
N GLU A 164 -6.26 -8.87 -1.02
CA GLU A 164 -5.16 -9.79 -0.70
C GLU A 164 -5.13 -10.14 0.80
N ALA A 165 -5.32 -9.15 1.67
CA ALA A 165 -5.34 -9.36 3.11
C ALA A 165 -6.53 -10.25 3.54
N LYS A 166 -7.72 -10.05 2.96
CA LYS A 166 -8.89 -10.89 3.21
C LYS A 166 -8.64 -12.33 2.80
N ALA A 167 -8.09 -12.54 1.60
CA ALA A 167 -7.76 -13.87 1.11
C ALA A 167 -6.77 -14.58 2.06
N ALA A 168 -5.70 -13.90 2.48
CA ALA A 168 -4.73 -14.44 3.44
C ALA A 168 -5.36 -14.77 4.80
N ALA A 169 -6.23 -13.90 5.32
CA ALA A 169 -6.90 -14.12 6.60
C ALA A 169 -7.77 -15.38 6.55
N TYR A 170 -8.62 -15.53 5.52
CA TYR A 170 -9.43 -16.73 5.34
C TYR A 170 -8.59 -17.98 5.12
N TYR A 171 -7.53 -17.91 4.32
CA TYR A 171 -6.62 -19.04 4.11
C TYR A 171 -6.02 -19.56 5.41
N TYR A 172 -5.47 -18.69 6.27
CA TYR A 172 -4.99 -19.14 7.58
C TYR A 172 -6.12 -19.61 8.51
N HIS A 173 -7.36 -19.17 8.31
CA HIS A 173 -8.50 -19.76 9.01
C HIS A 173 -8.69 -21.23 8.65
N VAL A 174 -8.66 -21.53 7.35
CA VAL A 174 -8.83 -22.88 6.81
C VAL A 174 -7.78 -23.80 7.43
N LEU A 175 -6.51 -23.40 7.43
CA LEU A 175 -5.43 -24.19 8.01
C LEU A 175 -5.64 -24.48 9.51
N ILE A 176 -6.12 -23.50 10.29
CA ILE A 176 -6.43 -23.71 11.72
C ILE A 176 -7.63 -24.64 11.90
N LEU A 177 -8.65 -24.55 11.03
CA LEU A 177 -9.82 -25.42 11.11
C LEU A 177 -9.48 -26.87 10.75
N ASP A 178 -8.54 -27.07 9.83
CA ASP A 178 -8.04 -28.38 9.41
C ASP A 178 -7.33 -29.13 10.56
N GLU A 179 -6.57 -28.41 11.40
CA GLU A 179 -5.90 -28.98 12.58
C GLU A 179 -6.87 -29.62 13.59
N SER A 180 -8.13 -29.15 13.66
CA SER A 180 -9.12 -29.65 14.63
C SER A 180 -9.84 -30.93 14.20
N ASN A 181 -9.76 -31.32 12.93
CA ASN A 181 -10.22 -32.59 12.35
C ASN A 181 -11.65 -33.06 12.74
N THR A 182 -12.60 -32.12 12.89
CA THR A 182 -14.02 -32.42 13.16
C THR A 182 -14.90 -32.19 11.92
N GLU A 183 -16.01 -32.91 11.76
CA GLU A 183 -16.93 -32.67 10.62
C GLU A 183 -17.50 -31.23 10.60
N LYS A 184 -17.69 -30.63 11.78
CA LYS A 184 -18.14 -29.24 11.91
C LYS A 184 -17.05 -28.26 11.46
N SER A 185 -15.78 -28.54 11.80
CA SER A 185 -14.65 -27.70 11.35
C SER A 185 -14.38 -27.86 9.87
N GLN A 186 -14.59 -29.05 9.28
CA GLN A 186 -14.49 -29.29 7.84
C GLN A 186 -15.50 -28.44 7.06
N ARG A 187 -16.78 -28.43 7.46
CA ARG A 187 -17.79 -27.56 6.80
C ARG A 187 -17.44 -26.07 6.91
N ALA A 188 -16.95 -25.63 8.07
CA ALA A 188 -16.49 -24.25 8.26
C ALA A 188 -15.24 -23.94 7.40
N ALA A 189 -14.33 -24.90 7.24
CA ALA A 189 -13.14 -24.77 6.42
C ALA A 189 -13.50 -24.62 4.93
N VAL A 190 -14.46 -25.39 4.43
CA VAL A 190 -14.96 -25.26 3.04
C VAL A 190 -15.54 -23.85 2.80
N ALA A 191 -16.38 -23.34 3.70
CA ALA A 191 -16.95 -22.00 3.57
C ALA A 191 -15.87 -20.88 3.64
N ALA A 192 -14.89 -21.04 4.52
CA ALA A 192 -13.76 -20.12 4.61
C ALA A 192 -12.89 -20.17 3.35
N LEU A 193 -12.69 -21.35 2.76
CA LEU A 193 -11.92 -21.52 1.52
C LEU A 193 -12.62 -20.82 0.35
N GLN A 194 -13.93 -21.01 0.19
CA GLN A 194 -14.71 -20.28 -0.81
C GLN A 194 -14.58 -18.76 -0.67
N SER A 195 -14.61 -18.26 0.57
CA SER A 195 -14.42 -16.82 0.86
C SER A 195 -13.00 -16.34 0.52
N ALA A 196 -11.98 -17.18 0.75
CA ALA A 196 -10.60 -16.89 0.39
C ALA A 196 -10.43 -16.81 -1.14
N GLU A 197 -11.01 -17.77 -1.87
CA GLU A 197 -10.95 -17.83 -3.34
C GLU A 197 -11.67 -16.65 -3.99
N GLU A 198 -12.85 -16.27 -3.48
CA GLU A 198 -13.56 -15.09 -3.95
C GLU A 198 -12.74 -13.82 -3.74
N SER A 199 -12.17 -13.66 -2.53
CA SER A 199 -11.31 -12.50 -2.23
C SER A 199 -10.06 -12.46 -3.11
N LEU A 200 -9.47 -13.62 -3.41
CA LEU A 200 -8.29 -13.73 -4.29
C LEU A 200 -8.64 -13.42 -5.75
N ARG A 201 -9.82 -13.86 -6.22
CA ARG A 201 -10.31 -13.56 -7.56
C ARG A 201 -10.52 -12.06 -7.75
N GLU A 202 -11.21 -11.42 -6.81
CA GLU A 202 -11.40 -9.97 -6.86
C GLU A 202 -10.07 -9.22 -6.74
N SER A 203 -9.16 -9.68 -5.87
CA SER A 203 -7.82 -9.11 -5.74
C SER A 203 -7.08 -9.09 -7.09
N ARG A 204 -7.11 -10.18 -7.86
CA ARG A 204 -6.49 -10.25 -9.20
C ARG A 204 -7.13 -9.27 -10.18
N ALA A 205 -8.46 -9.19 -10.21
CA ALA A 205 -9.16 -8.25 -11.10
C ALA A 205 -8.81 -6.78 -10.78
N VAL A 206 -8.76 -6.42 -9.48
CA VAL A 206 -8.39 -5.06 -9.08
C VAL A 206 -6.90 -4.78 -9.34
N CYS A 207 -6.04 -5.77 -9.20
CA CYS A 207 -4.62 -5.70 -9.55
C CYS A 207 -4.40 -5.40 -11.04
N GLU A 208 -5.15 -6.06 -11.93
CA GLU A 208 -5.12 -5.79 -13.37
C GLU A 208 -5.59 -4.37 -13.70
N ALA A 209 -6.67 -3.92 -13.07
CA ALA A 209 -7.15 -2.54 -13.19
C ALA A 209 -6.10 -1.52 -12.69
N PHE A 210 -5.44 -1.80 -11.56
CA PHE A 210 -4.37 -0.95 -11.02
C PHE A 210 -3.18 -0.81 -11.98
N HIS A 211 -2.75 -1.91 -12.59
CA HIS A 211 -1.65 -1.89 -13.56
C HIS A 211 -2.02 -1.13 -14.84
N SER A 212 -3.29 -1.19 -15.25
CA SER A 212 -3.81 -0.51 -16.43
C SER A 212 -4.08 0.98 -16.21
N ALA A 213 -4.25 1.42 -14.96
CA ALA A 213 -4.53 2.82 -14.62
C ALA A 213 -3.29 3.71 -14.84
N SER A 214 -3.48 4.85 -15.54
CA SER A 214 -2.43 5.84 -15.75
C SER A 214 -2.07 6.56 -14.44
N PRO A 215 -0.77 6.73 -14.13
CA PRO A 215 -0.34 7.44 -12.92
C PRO A 215 -0.45 8.97 -13.01
N CYS A 216 -0.72 9.53 -14.20
CA CYS A 216 -0.83 10.97 -14.46
C CYS A 216 -2.15 11.28 -15.18
N ARG A 217 -2.62 12.54 -15.09
CA ARG A 217 -3.64 13.07 -16.01
C ARG A 217 -3.14 12.91 -17.44
N VAL A 218 -3.95 12.26 -18.29
CA VAL A 218 -3.84 12.39 -19.74
C VAL A 218 -4.87 13.43 -20.11
N ASP A 219 -4.57 14.70 -19.84
CA ASP A 219 -5.37 15.78 -20.41
C ASP A 219 -4.93 15.90 -21.88
N GLY A 220 -5.81 15.49 -22.78
CA GLY A 220 -5.63 15.65 -24.22
C GLY A 220 -5.38 14.34 -24.95
N GLU A 221 -6.34 13.97 -25.80
CA GLU A 221 -6.09 13.12 -26.96
C GLU A 221 -4.89 13.68 -27.73
N HIS A 222 -3.73 13.05 -27.62
CA HIS A 222 -2.77 12.91 -28.72
C HIS A 222 -1.98 11.62 -28.48
N GLU A 223 -2.46 10.58 -29.15
CA GLU A 223 -1.73 9.38 -29.47
C GLU A 223 -0.36 9.75 -30.07
N MET A 224 0.72 9.56 -29.30
CA MET A 224 2.09 9.60 -29.80
C MET A 224 2.85 8.41 -29.21
N VAL A 225 2.37 7.21 -29.54
CA VAL A 225 3.26 6.04 -29.59
C VAL A 225 4.01 6.14 -30.91
N LEU A 226 5.23 6.64 -30.88
CA LEU A 226 6.20 6.31 -31.93
C LEU A 226 7.37 5.54 -31.32
N PRO A 227 7.75 4.38 -31.90
CA PRO A 227 8.80 3.55 -31.36
C PRO A 227 10.16 4.24 -31.46
N LEU A 228 10.99 3.98 -30.46
CA LEU A 228 12.43 4.26 -30.48
C LEU A 228 13.07 3.52 -31.66
N GLN A 229 13.27 4.20 -32.79
CA GLN A 229 14.18 3.70 -33.81
C GLN A 229 14.96 4.84 -34.47
N GLU A 230 16.28 4.71 -34.34
CA GLU A 230 17.34 5.29 -35.19
C GLU A 230 17.48 6.82 -35.22
N ARG A 231 18.42 7.33 -34.39
CA ARG A 231 19.18 8.54 -34.72
C ARG A 231 20.59 8.12 -35.14
N GLU A 232 20.83 8.11 -36.45
CA GLU A 232 22.18 8.27 -37.00
C GLU A 232 22.77 9.65 -36.60
N PRO A 233 24.09 9.77 -36.41
CA PRO A 233 24.71 11.05 -36.12
C PRO A 233 24.99 11.79 -37.42
N CYS A 234 24.36 12.94 -37.63
CA CYS A 234 24.75 13.83 -38.73
C CYS A 234 25.97 14.66 -38.32
N LYS A 235 26.98 14.64 -39.20
CA LYS A 235 28.23 15.41 -39.18
C LYS A 235 27.99 16.93 -39.23
#